data_AF-X1J8P7-F1
#
_entry.id   AF-X1J8P7-F1
#
_cell.length_a   1.000
_cell.length_b   1.000
_cell.length_c   1.000
_cell.angle_alpha   90.00
_cell.angle_beta   90.00
_cell.angle_gamma   90.00
#
_symmetry.space_group_name_H-M   'P 1'
#
loop_
_entity.id
_entity.type
_entity.pdbx_description
1 polymer ?
#
loop_
_entity_poly.entity_id
_entity_poly.type
_entity_poly.pdbx_seq_one_letter_code
_entity_poly.pdbx_strand_id
1 'polypeptide(L)'
;MLVRHQGNTIHKEKKPQIYHAWERIVEFEVGKKKAKFREVWIRRGNKTSPALTNDFDLSLEEVVKKLVKRWGVQENQNKKLKEHGIDKIHSYLKEDYSEEHLYERGLEDP
;
A
#
# COMPACT_ATOMS: atom_id res chain seq x y z
N MET A 1 8.92 3.27 -17.93
CA MET A 1 9.81 2.09 -17.87
C MET A 1 8.99 0.88 -17.41
N LEU A 2 9.24 -0.33 -17.96
CA LEU A 2 8.60 -1.57 -17.50
C LEU A 2 9.43 -2.13 -16.33
N VAL A 3 8.85 -2.21 -15.14
CA VAL A 3 9.52 -2.76 -13.95
C VAL A 3 8.85 -4.09 -13.59
N ARG A 4 9.62 -5.17 -13.58
CA ARG A 4 9.14 -6.49 -13.14
C ARG A 4 9.53 -6.70 -11.68
N HIS A 5 8.57 -6.92 -10.80
CA HIS A 5 8.84 -7.19 -9.39
C HIS A 5 7.98 -8.36 -8.91
N GLN A 6 8.54 -9.24 -8.09
CA GLN A 6 7.78 -10.32 -7.47
C GLN A 6 7.20 -9.84 -6.14
N GLY A 7 5.88 -9.97 -5.98
CA GLY A 7 5.21 -9.64 -4.73
C GLY A 7 5.51 -10.64 -3.61
N ASN A 8 5.46 -10.19 -2.35
CA ASN A 8 5.53 -11.05 -1.18
C ASN A 8 4.17 -11.69 -0.89
N THR A 9 3.95 -12.91 -1.38
CA THR A 9 2.79 -13.74 -1.02
C THR A 9 3.25 -14.92 -0.18
N ILE A 10 2.63 -15.13 0.99
CA ILE A 10 3.02 -16.16 1.97
C ILE A 10 2.48 -17.55 1.59
N HIS A 11 1.41 -17.64 0.79
CA HIS A 11 0.91 -18.91 0.26
C HIS A 11 0.41 -18.76 -1.18
N LYS A 12 0.80 -19.71 -2.04
CA LYS A 12 0.55 -19.84 -3.50
C LYS A 12 1.53 -19.13 -4.45
N GLU A 13 1.80 -19.84 -5.55
CA GLU A 13 2.80 -19.60 -6.59
C GLU A 13 3.07 -18.13 -6.90
N LYS A 14 4.36 -17.77 -6.90
CA LYS A 14 4.87 -16.43 -7.18
C LYS A 14 4.61 -16.05 -8.63
N LYS A 15 3.42 -15.54 -8.95
CA LYS A 15 3.17 -14.89 -10.24
C LYS A 15 3.97 -13.57 -10.30
N PRO A 16 4.79 -13.34 -11.33
CA PRO A 16 5.50 -12.08 -11.49
C PRO A 16 4.48 -10.94 -11.62
N GLN A 17 4.62 -9.89 -10.81
CA GLN A 17 3.81 -8.69 -10.92
C GLN A 17 4.52 -7.74 -11.89
N ILE A 18 3.78 -7.30 -12.91
CA ILE A 18 4.27 -6.30 -13.86
C ILE A 18 3.82 -4.93 -13.38
N TYR A 19 4.77 -4.03 -13.19
CA TYR A 19 4.53 -2.65 -12.85
C TYR A 19 4.98 -1.75 -13.99
N HIS A 20 4.14 -0.78 -14.34
CA HIS A 20 4.55 0.34 -15.18
C HIS A 20 4.89 1.49 -14.26
N ALA A 21 6.09 2.05 -14.42
CA ALA A 21 6.53 3.14 -13.59
C ALA A 21 7.01 4.32 -14.43
N TRP A 22 6.69 5.51 -13.93
CA TRP A 22 7.16 6.79 -14.43
C TRP A 22 7.58 7.66 -13.25
N GLU A 23 8.53 8.56 -13.48
CA GLU A 23 8.99 9.48 -12.47
C GLU A 23 9.25 10.87 -13.04
N ARG A 24 9.17 11.86 -12.17
CA ARG A 24 9.75 13.17 -12.41
C ARG A 24 10.37 13.71 -11.15
N ILE A 25 11.35 14.58 -11.34
CA ILE A 25 11.97 15.34 -10.27
C ILE A 25 11.23 16.67 -10.18
N VAL A 26 10.83 17.06 -8.97
CA VAL A 26 10.19 18.33 -8.69
C VAL A 26 11.02 19.07 -7.66
N GLU A 27 11.30 20.34 -7.95
CA GLU A 27 11.91 21.27 -7.03
C GLU A 27 10.85 22.28 -6.61
N PHE A 28 10.77 22.56 -5.32
CA PHE A 28 9.83 23.54 -4.78
C PHE A 28 10.54 24.48 -3.82
N GLU A 29 10.15 25.74 -3.89
CA GLU A 29 10.68 26.81 -3.07
C GLU A 29 9.53 27.42 -2.24
N VAL A 30 9.68 27.39 -0.92
CA VAL A 30 8.74 28.03 0.01
C VAL A 30 9.53 29.01 0.86
N GLY A 31 9.32 30.31 0.60
CA GLY A 31 10.10 31.38 1.22
C GLY A 31 11.58 31.27 0.85
N LYS A 32 12.45 31.00 1.84
CA LYS A 32 13.90 30.78 1.65
C LYS A 32 14.31 29.31 1.56
N LYS A 33 13.36 28.37 1.68
CA LYS A 33 13.65 26.93 1.70
C LYS A 33 13.43 26.34 0.32
N LYS A 34 14.49 25.74 -0.23
CA LYS A 34 14.43 24.92 -1.44
C LYS A 34 14.46 23.46 -1.05
N ALA A 35 13.55 22.68 -1.62
CA ALA A 35 13.52 21.24 -1.43
C ALA A 35 13.25 20.55 -2.75
N LYS A 36 13.81 19.36 -2.87
CA LYS A 36 13.74 18.52 -4.06
C LYS A 36 13.11 17.20 -3.67
N PHE A 37 12.19 16.73 -4.48
CA PHE A 37 11.61 15.40 -4.33
C PHE A 37 11.44 14.74 -5.69
N ARG A 38 11.36 13.42 -5.65
CA ARG A 38 11.09 12.55 -6.78
C ARG A 38 9.66 12.07 -6.65
N GLU A 39 8.84 12.45 -7.60
CA GLU A 39 7.51 11.89 -7.78
C GLU A 39 7.60 10.61 -8.61
N VAL A 40 6.96 9.56 -8.12
CA VAL A 40 6.94 8.25 -8.77
C VAL A 40 5.49 7.82 -8.90
N TRP A 41 5.08 7.45 -10.11
CA TRP A 41 3.77 6.85 -10.37
C TRP A 41 3.96 5.39 -10.72
N ILE A 42 3.29 4.53 -9.96
CA ILE A 42 3.35 3.09 -10.12
C ILE A 42 1.97 2.61 -10.55
N ARG A 43 1.87 2.05 -11.75
CA ARG A 43 0.65 1.45 -12.28
C ARG A 43 0.73 -0.07 -12.24
N ARG A 44 -0.31 -0.68 -11.67
CA ARG A 44 -0.53 -2.13 -11.62
C ARG A 44 -1.96 -2.41 -12.12
N GLY A 45 -2.08 -3.00 -13.31
CA GLY A 45 -3.38 -3.18 -13.97
C GLY A 45 -4.07 -1.82 -14.20
N ASN A 46 -5.26 -1.64 -13.59
CA ASN A 46 -6.04 -0.40 -13.66
C ASN A 46 -5.81 0.55 -12.48
N LYS A 47 -4.98 0.16 -11.50
CA LYS A 47 -4.68 1.01 -10.34
C LYS A 47 -3.38 1.76 -10.58
N THR A 48 -3.41 3.07 -10.32
CA THR A 48 -2.23 3.94 -10.33
C THR A 48 -2.03 4.51 -8.94
N SER A 49 -0.83 4.36 -8.39
CA SER A 49 -0.47 4.84 -7.05
C SER A 49 0.67 5.85 -7.18
N PRO A 50 0.44 7.12 -6.81
CA PRO A 50 1.50 8.11 -6.69
C PRO A 50 2.29 7.90 -5.40
N ALA A 51 3.58 8.20 -5.44
CA ALA A 51 4.47 8.19 -4.30
C ALA A 51 5.47 9.34 -4.41
N LEU A 52 5.83 9.89 -3.25
CA LEU A 52 6.89 10.90 -3.11
C LEU A 52 8.08 10.25 -2.41
N THR A 53 9.28 10.48 -2.92
CA THR A 53 10.53 10.05 -2.28
C THR A 53 11.60 11.12 -2.43
N ASN A 54 12.52 11.18 -1.46
CA ASN A 54 13.75 11.97 -1.52
C ASN A 54 14.97 11.09 -1.85
N ASP A 55 14.74 9.84 -2.24
CA ASP A 55 15.78 8.89 -2.64
C ASP A 55 16.12 9.10 -4.13
N PHE A 56 17.25 9.80 -4.35
CA PHE A 56 17.78 10.11 -5.67
C PHE A 56 18.90 9.17 -6.11
N ASP A 57 19.45 8.40 -5.17
CA ASP A 57 20.62 7.54 -5.41
C ASP A 57 20.20 6.23 -6.09
N LEU A 58 18.97 5.76 -5.82
CA LEU A 58 18.46 4.52 -6.37
C LEU A 58 17.87 4.68 -7.76
N SER A 59 17.96 3.61 -8.55
CA SER A 59 17.22 3.53 -9.81
C SER A 59 15.70 3.52 -9.57
N LEU A 60 14.92 3.93 -10.59
CA LEU A 60 13.45 3.89 -10.52
C LEU A 60 12.94 2.48 -10.18
N GLU A 61 13.58 1.45 -10.73
CA GLU A 61 13.23 0.06 -10.44
C GLU A 61 13.41 -0.27 -8.96
N GLU A 62 14.53 0.10 -8.34
CA GLU A 62 14.78 -0.16 -6.92
C GLU A 62 13.83 0.61 -6.01
N VAL A 63 13.52 1.86 -6.36
CA VAL A 63 12.51 2.67 -5.65
C VAL A 63 11.14 1.99 -5.72
N VAL A 64 10.72 1.54 -6.90
CA VAL A 64 9.45 0.81 -7.07
C VAL A 64 9.43 -0.47 -6.24
N LYS A 65 10.51 -1.26 -6.26
CA LYS A 65 10.63 -2.49 -5.43
C LYS A 65 10.50 -2.18 -3.95
N LYS A 66 11.18 -1.15 -3.45
CA LYS A 66 11.10 -0.72 -2.03
C LYS A 66 9.68 -0.27 -1.67
N LEU A 67 9.06 0.56 -2.50
CA LEU A 67 7.70 1.08 -2.28
C LEU A 67 6.66 -0.04 -2.26
N VAL A 68 6.68 -0.93 -3.26
CA VAL A 68 5.75 -2.06 -3.33
C VAL A 68 5.95 -3.02 -2.17
N LYS A 69 7.20 -3.30 -1.77
CA LYS A 69 7.48 -4.11 -0.57
C LYS A 69 6.91 -3.46 0.69
N ARG A 70 7.12 -2.15 0.88
CA ARG A 70 6.58 -1.40 2.03
C ARG A 70 5.06 -1.44 2.06
N TRP A 71 4.41 -1.19 0.93
CA TRP A 71 2.95 -1.25 0.82
C TRP A 71 2.41 -2.64 1.15
N GLY A 72 3.07 -3.70 0.65
CA GLY A 72 2.71 -5.07 1.00
C GLY A 72 2.82 -5.37 2.50
N VAL A 73 3.84 -4.83 3.18
CA VAL A 73 3.96 -4.94 4.65
C VAL A 73 2.84 -4.19 5.37
N GLN A 74 2.54 -2.96 4.96
CA GLN A 74 1.45 -2.16 5.52
C GLN A 74 0.09 -2.84 5.34
N GLU A 75 -0.19 -3.42 4.17
CA GLU A 75 -1.42 -4.19 3.93
C GLU A 75 -1.44 -5.50 4.74
N ASN A 76 -0.30 -6.20 4.85
CA ASN A 76 -0.23 -7.50 5.53
C ASN A 76 -0.46 -7.40 7.04
N GLN A 77 -0.03 -6.33 7.71
CA GLN A 77 -0.31 -6.12 9.13
C GLN A 77 -1.82 -6.05 9.40
N ASN A 78 -2.58 -5.49 8.45
CA ASN A 78 -4.03 -5.38 8.55
C ASN A 78 -4.78 -6.62 8.04
N LYS A 79 -4.12 -7.58 7.38
CA LYS A 79 -4.80 -8.77 6.83
C LYS A 79 -5.41 -9.64 7.92
N LYS A 80 -4.69 -9.88 9.02
CA LYS A 80 -5.24 -10.64 10.16
C LYS A 80 -6.47 -9.93 10.73
N LEU A 81 -6.38 -8.62 10.95
CA LEU A 81 -7.51 -7.82 11.46
C LEU A 81 -8.72 -7.86 10.51
N LYS A 82 -8.50 -7.85 9.19
CA LYS A 82 -9.56 -8.01 8.19
C LYS A 82 -10.13 -9.43 8.14
N GLU A 83 -9.31 -10.45 8.30
CA GLU A 83 -9.78 -11.85 8.42
C GLU A 83 -10.69 -12.02 9.64
N HIS A 84 -10.39 -11.33 10.74
CA HIS A 84 -11.24 -11.26 11.93
C HIS A 84 -12.46 -10.33 11.79
N GLY A 85 -12.66 -9.68 10.64
CA GLY A 85 -13.83 -8.84 10.38
C GLY A 85 -13.84 -7.49 11.11
N ILE A 86 -12.73 -7.07 11.71
CA ILE A 86 -12.61 -5.79 12.43
C ILE A 86 -12.83 -4.60 11.49
N ASP A 87 -12.51 -4.75 10.21
CA ASP A 87 -12.81 -3.73 9.19
C ASP A 87 -14.30 -3.53 8.93
N LYS A 88 -15.15 -4.48 9.34
CA LYS A 88 -16.62 -4.39 9.21
C LYS A 88 -17.25 -3.64 10.37
N ILE A 89 -16.67 -3.73 11.57
CA ILE A 89 -17.15 -3.07 12.82
C ILE A 89 -17.14 -1.54 12.69
N HIS A 90 -16.22 -0.98 11.90
CA HIS A 90 -16.12 0.46 11.63
C HIS A 90 -16.46 0.84 10.18
N SER A 91 -17.16 -0.04 9.45
CA SER A 91 -17.64 0.25 8.10
C SER A 91 -19.03 0.91 8.12
N TYR A 92 -19.51 1.38 6.96
CA TYR A 92 -20.86 1.92 6.76
C TYR A 92 -22.01 0.98 7.18
N LEU A 93 -21.71 -0.28 7.52
CA LEU A 93 -22.65 -1.28 8.02
C LEU A 93 -22.61 -1.42 9.55
N LYS A 94 -22.04 -0.45 10.28
CA LYS A 94 -21.92 -0.51 11.75
C LYS A 94 -23.24 -0.82 12.47
N GLU A 95 -24.36 -0.38 11.92
CA GLU A 95 -25.70 -0.65 12.46
C GLU A 95 -26.13 -2.12 12.35
N ASP A 96 -25.54 -2.89 11.43
CA ASP A 96 -25.82 -4.33 11.26
C ASP A 96 -25.02 -5.23 12.22
N TYR A 97 -24.08 -4.65 13.00
CA TYR A 97 -23.27 -5.37 13.99
C TYR A 97 -23.67 -4.92 15.40
N SER A 98 -24.87 -5.30 15.85
CA SER A 98 -25.33 -5.06 17.23
C SER A 98 -24.49 -5.84 18.25
N GLU A 99 -24.54 -5.44 19.53
CA GLU A 99 -23.85 -6.17 20.61
C GLU A 99 -24.26 -7.66 20.65
N GLU A 100 -25.53 -7.98 20.37
CA GLU A 100 -25.96 -9.38 20.32
C GLU A 100 -25.30 -10.16 19.18
N HIS A 101 -25.06 -9.53 18.02
CA HIS A 101 -24.40 -10.17 16.88
C HIS A 101 -22.92 -10.49 17.17
N LEU A 102 -22.25 -9.62 17.92
CA LEU A 102 -20.87 -9.84 18.35
C LEU A 102 -20.78 -10.99 19.36
N TYR A 103 -21.74 -11.04 20.30
CA TYR A 103 -21.90 -12.10 21.30
C TYR A 103 -22.14 -13.48 20.72
N GLU A 104 -23.03 -13.60 19.73
CA GLU A 104 -23.27 -14.88 19.05
C GLU A 104 -22.06 -15.41 18.28
N ARG A 105 -21.11 -14.53 17.92
CA ARG A 105 -19.91 -14.87 17.15
C ARG A 105 -18.66 -15.03 18.02
N GLY A 106 -18.74 -14.77 19.32
CA GLY A 106 -17.60 -14.88 20.25
C GLY A 106 -16.50 -13.87 19.95
N LEU A 107 -16.86 -12.65 19.53
CA LEU A 107 -15.93 -11.59 19.12
C LEU A 107 -15.75 -10.50 20.19
N GLU A 108 -16.34 -10.67 21.38
CA GLU A 108 -16.25 -9.73 22.51
C GLU A 108 -14.85 -9.59 23.12
N ASP A 109 -13.98 -10.60 23.02
CA ASP A 109 -12.66 -10.57 23.66
C ASP A 109 -11.49 -10.48 22.65
N PRO A 110 -10.63 -9.45 22.75
CA PRO A 110 -9.54 -9.14 21.80
C PRO A 110 -8.31 -10.06 21.86
#